data_AF-A0A9X7JKQ6-F1
#
_entry.id   AF-A0A9X7JKQ6-F1
#
_cell.length_a   1.000
_cell.length_b   1.000
_cell.length_c   1.000
_cell.angle_alpha   90.00
_cell.angle_beta   90.00
_cell.angle_gamma   90.00
#
_symmetry.space_group_name_H-M   'P 1'
#
loop_
_entity.id
_entity.type
_entity.pdbx_description
1 polymer ?
#
loop_
_entity_poly.entity_id
_entity_poly.type
_entity_poly.pdbx_seq_one_letter_code
_entity_poly.pdbx_strand_id
1 'polypeptide(L)'
;GAAAPADGGGPRRAERLAVDWTLCEGHGLCAGLLPQLVRIGPDGYPSLADAGVPDHLRGRAQRAVRRCPALALRLDKEQLGRER
;
A
#
# COMPACT_ATOMS: atom_id res chain seq x y z
N GLY A 1 -9.26 -28.04 -9.50
CA GLY A 1 -9.42 -26.78 -10.24
C GLY A 1 -8.09 -26.08 -10.25
N ALA A 2 -7.48 -25.93 -11.42
CA ALA A 2 -6.15 -25.35 -11.58
C ALA A 2 -6.23 -23.82 -11.57
N ALA A 3 -5.47 -23.18 -10.69
CA ALA A 3 -5.23 -21.73 -10.75
C ALA A 3 -4.17 -21.48 -11.84
N ALA A 4 -4.50 -20.61 -12.80
CA ALA A 4 -3.65 -20.27 -13.93
C ALA A 4 -2.34 -19.58 -13.50
N PRO A 5 -1.23 -19.75 -14.24
CA PRO A 5 -0.03 -18.94 -14.06
C PRO A 5 -0.24 -17.57 -14.71
N ALA A 6 0.08 -16.50 -14.00
CA ALA A 6 0.13 -15.14 -14.55
C ALA A 6 1.61 -14.78 -14.78
N ASP A 7 2.15 -15.21 -15.91
CA ASP A 7 3.39 -14.66 -16.45
C ASP A 7 3.07 -13.52 -17.42
N GLY A 8 3.79 -12.39 -17.31
CA GLY A 8 3.91 -11.44 -18.42
C GLY A 8 3.60 -9.98 -18.11
N GLY A 9 4.47 -9.32 -17.35
CA GLY A 9 4.52 -7.85 -17.30
C GLY A 9 5.82 -7.39 -16.69
N GLY A 10 6.76 -6.87 -17.50
CA GLY A 10 7.95 -6.17 -16.96
C GLY A 10 7.55 -5.08 -15.97
N PRO A 11 8.45 -4.59 -15.09
CA PRO A 11 8.07 -3.80 -13.91
C PRO A 11 7.37 -2.51 -14.34
N ARG A 12 6.03 -2.55 -14.38
CA ARG A 12 5.18 -1.38 -14.51
C ARG A 12 5.33 -0.64 -13.21
N ARG A 13 6.08 0.49 -13.25
CA ARG A 13 6.43 1.40 -12.13
C ARG A 13 5.86 0.94 -10.79
N ALA A 14 6.71 0.32 -9.97
CA ALA A 14 6.32 -0.13 -8.65
C ALA A 14 5.79 1.07 -7.85
N GLU A 15 4.50 1.09 -7.57
CA GLU A 15 3.93 2.08 -6.67
C GLU A 15 4.24 1.67 -5.24
N ARG A 16 4.47 2.62 -4.34
CA ARG A 16 4.62 2.36 -2.92
C ARG A 16 3.53 3.04 -2.14
N LEU A 17 3.07 2.35 -1.11
CA LEU A 17 2.12 2.91 -0.17
C LEU A 17 2.89 3.82 0.79
N ALA A 18 2.42 5.04 0.97
CA ALA A 18 3.00 6.02 1.88
C ALA A 18 1.92 6.58 2.80
N VAL A 19 2.30 6.92 4.03
CA VAL A 19 1.45 7.57 5.03
C VAL A 19 2.05 8.94 5.33
N ASP A 20 1.21 9.97 5.24
CA ASP A 20 1.49 11.28 5.80
C ASP A 20 1.20 11.24 7.31
N TRP A 21 2.25 11.17 8.11
CA TRP A 21 2.14 11.04 9.57
C TRP A 21 1.60 12.30 10.24
N THR A 22 1.63 13.46 9.57
CA THR A 22 1.07 14.70 10.11
C THR A 22 -0.45 14.76 9.99
N LEU A 23 -1.01 13.99 9.05
CA LEU A 23 -2.45 13.86 8.83
C LEU A 23 -3.02 12.58 9.44
N CYS A 24 -2.20 11.55 9.69
CA CYS A 24 -2.70 10.28 10.17
C CYS A 24 -3.26 10.39 11.60
N GLU A 25 -4.51 9.98 11.79
CA GLU A 25 -5.17 9.95 13.10
C GLU A 25 -5.48 8.52 13.59
N GLY A 26 -4.84 7.49 13.02
CA GLY A 26 -4.94 6.11 13.55
C GLY A 26 -6.28 5.40 13.31
N HIS A 27 -7.08 5.79 12.30
CA HIS A 27 -8.41 5.18 12.05
C HIS A 27 -8.42 3.67 11.69
N GLY A 28 -7.28 3.06 11.38
CA GLY A 28 -7.18 1.62 11.13
C GLY A 28 -7.76 1.07 9.81
N LEU A 29 -8.51 1.87 9.04
CA LEU A 29 -9.18 1.43 7.80
C LEU A 29 -8.21 0.92 6.72
N CYS A 30 -7.00 1.48 6.66
CA CYS A 30 -5.95 1.03 5.74
C CYS A 30 -5.55 -0.44 6.00
N ALA A 31 -5.39 -0.85 7.27
CA ALA A 31 -5.06 -2.22 7.63
C ALA A 31 -6.21 -3.19 7.36
N GLY A 32 -7.47 -2.75 7.46
CA GLY A 32 -8.63 -3.57 7.06
C GLY A 32 -8.70 -3.82 5.55
N LEU A 33 -8.32 -2.83 4.73
CA LEU A 33 -8.39 -2.90 3.27
C LEU A 33 -7.13 -3.51 2.63
N LEU A 34 -5.98 -3.37 3.28
CA LEU A 34 -4.68 -3.86 2.84
C LEU A 34 -3.91 -4.59 3.95
N PRO A 35 -4.44 -5.68 4.53
CA PRO A 35 -3.73 -6.40 5.58
C PRO A 35 -2.43 -7.06 5.11
N GLN A 36 -2.23 -7.18 3.79
CA GLN A 36 -0.98 -7.68 3.20
C GLN A 36 0.18 -6.68 3.32
N LEU A 37 -0.12 -5.37 3.34
CA LEU A 37 0.88 -4.30 3.30
C LEU A 37 0.85 -3.40 4.53
N VAL A 38 -0.21 -3.45 5.32
CA VAL A 38 -0.42 -2.56 6.47
C VAL A 38 -0.84 -3.37 7.67
N ARG A 39 -0.18 -3.12 8.80
CA ARG A 39 -0.55 -3.63 10.13
C ARG A 39 -0.78 -2.47 11.08
N ILE A 40 -1.60 -2.66 12.11
CA ILE A 40 -1.77 -1.66 13.17
C ILE A 40 -0.88 -2.05 14.34
N GLY A 41 -0.03 -1.11 14.75
CA GLY A 41 0.82 -1.25 15.91
C GLY A 41 0.04 -1.05 17.23
N PRO A 42 0.70 -1.31 18.38
CA PRO A 42 0.10 -1.09 19.69
C PRO A 42 -0.19 0.39 19.99
N ASP A 43 0.45 1.30 19.26
CA ASP A 43 0.23 2.75 19.28
C ASP A 43 -1.01 3.19 18.50
N GLY A 44 -1.67 2.27 17.78
CA GLY A 44 -2.85 2.55 16.95
C GLY A 44 -2.52 3.10 15.56
N TYR A 45 -1.24 3.22 15.20
CA TYR A 45 -0.80 3.72 13.91
C TYR A 45 -0.44 2.59 12.94
N PRO A 46 -0.54 2.83 11.62
CA PRO A 46 -0.16 1.84 10.64
C PRO A 46 1.35 1.61 10.62
N SER A 47 1.76 0.38 10.36
CA SER A 47 3.11 -0.01 9.96
C SER A 47 3.01 -0.55 8.53
N LEU A 48 3.82 0.01 7.62
CA LEU A 48 3.81 -0.34 6.20
C LEU A 48 4.90 -1.37 5.89
N ALA A 49 4.60 -2.32 4.99
CA ALA A 49 5.61 -3.20 4.44
C ALA A 49 6.62 -2.38 3.62
N ASP A 50 7.92 -2.67 3.79
CA ASP A 50 8.98 -2.07 2.97
C ASP A 50 9.10 -2.77 1.61
N ALA A 51 7.99 -2.79 0.87
CA ALA A 51 7.90 -3.38 -0.45
C ALA A 51 6.96 -2.56 -1.34
N GLY A 52 7.22 -2.62 -2.65
CA GLY A 52 6.28 -2.10 -3.64
C GLY A 52 4.91 -2.77 -3.54
N VAL A 53 3.87 -2.03 -3.90
CA VAL A 53 2.52 -2.55 -4.04
C VAL A 53 2.50 -3.51 -5.24
N PRO A 54 2.28 -4.81 -5.03
CA PRO A 54 2.20 -5.76 -6.14
C PRO A 54 0.96 -5.47 -6.98
N ASP A 55 1.01 -5.78 -8.28
CA ASP A 55 -0.03 -5.39 -9.25
C ASP A 55 -1.43 -5.87 -8.84
N HIS A 56 -1.53 -7.11 -8.31
CA HIS A 56 -2.79 -7.68 -7.82
C HIS A 56 -3.38 -6.97 -6.58
N LEU A 57 -2.57 -6.20 -5.83
CA LEU A 57 -3.04 -5.38 -4.70
C LEU A 57 -3.28 -3.91 -5.08
N ARG A 58 -2.88 -3.47 -6.28
CA ARG A 58 -3.02 -2.08 -6.74
C ARG A 58 -4.44 -1.55 -6.56
N GLY A 59 -5.45 -2.31 -6.98
CA GLY A 59 -6.86 -1.93 -6.84
C GLY A 59 -7.31 -1.76 -5.38
N ARG A 60 -6.83 -2.63 -4.48
CA ARG A 60 -7.08 -2.51 -3.03
C ARG A 60 -6.35 -1.32 -2.44
N ALA A 61 -5.14 -1.05 -2.90
CA ALA A 61 -4.34 0.07 -2.43
C ALA A 61 -4.96 1.42 -2.80
N GLN A 62 -5.43 1.57 -4.04
CA GLN A 62 -6.19 2.75 -4.45
C GLN A 62 -7.49 2.94 -3.67
N ARG A 63 -8.15 1.83 -3.29
CA ARG A 63 -9.35 1.88 -2.45
C ARG A 63 -9.02 2.34 -1.03
N ALA A 64 -7.93 1.83 -0.45
CA ALA A 64 -7.45 2.27 0.86
C ALA A 64 -7.13 3.77 0.88
N VAL A 65 -6.46 4.27 -0.17
CA VAL A 65 -6.16 5.71 -0.34
C VAL A 65 -7.46 6.53 -0.33
N ARG A 66 -8.44 6.14 -1.14
CA ARG A 66 -9.74 6.84 -1.24
C ARG A 66 -10.62 6.74 0.00
N ARG A 67 -10.37 5.76 0.88
CA ARG A 67 -11.17 5.53 2.09
C ARG A 67 -10.52 6.06 3.36
N CYS A 68 -9.31 6.60 3.27
CA CYS A 68 -8.66 7.25 4.41
C CYS A 68 -9.42 8.54 4.77
N PRO A 69 -10.05 8.63 5.97
CA PRO A 69 -10.85 9.79 6.34
C PRO A 69 -10.00 11.06 6.45
N ALA A 70 -8.80 10.93 7.00
CA ALA A 70 -7.85 12.01 7.18
C ALA A 70 -7.00 12.30 5.93
N LEU A 71 -7.24 11.62 4.80
CA LEU A 71 -6.49 11.78 3.55
C LEU A 71 -4.96 11.60 3.68
N ALA A 72 -4.53 10.86 4.71
CA ALA A 72 -3.13 10.61 5.02
C ALA A 72 -2.46 9.57 4.11
N LEU A 73 -3.24 8.68 3.47
CA LEU A 73 -2.69 7.56 2.70
C LEU A 73 -2.49 7.93 1.22
N ARG A 74 -1.34 7.58 0.63
CA ARG A 74 -1.01 7.87 -0.78
C ARG A 74 -0.33 6.69 -1.48
N LEU A 75 -0.42 6.67 -2.81
CA LEU A 75 0.41 5.84 -3.66
C LEU A 75 1.46 6.73 -4.32
N ASP A 76 2.72 6.52 -3.94
CA ASP A 76 3.84 7.15 -4.61
C ASP A 76 4.29 6.30 -5.79
N LYS A 77 4.71 6.93 -6.89
CA LYS A 77 5.34 6.22 -7.99
C LYS A 77 6.81 6.06 -7.62
N GLU A 78 7.16 5.00 -6.89
CA GLU A 78 8.56 4.82 -6.57
C GLU A 78 9.34 4.60 -7.87
N GLN A 79 10.40 5.39 -8.00
CA GLN A 79 11.46 5.13 -8.95
C GLN A 79 12.27 3.97 -8.38
N LEU A 80 11.77 2.74 -8.57
CA LEU A 80 12.42 1.50 -8.16
C LEU A 80 13.87 1.52 -8.68
N GLY A 81 14.84 1.84 -7.82
CA GLY A 81 16.26 1.96 -8.19
C GLY A 81 16.95 3.31 -7.99
N ARG A 82 16.59 4.15 -7.02
CA ARG A 82 17.55 5.17 -6.52
C ARG A 82 18.31 4.62 -5.32
N GLU A 83 19.27 3.78 -5.63
CA GLU A 83 20.44 3.52 -4.79
C GLU A 83 21.03 4.89 -4.37
N ARG A 84 21.19 5.11 -3.07
CA ARG A 84 21.95 6.23 -2.49
C ARG A 84 23.01 5.62 -1.60
#